data_AF-A0AAE1NWN0-F1
#
_entry.id   AF-A0AAE1NWN0-F1
#
_cell.length_a   1.000
_cell.length_b   1.000
_cell.length_c   1.000
_cell.angle_alpha   90.00
_cell.angle_beta   90.00
_cell.angle_gamma   90.00
#
_symmetry.space_group_name_H-M   'P 1'
#
loop_
_entity.id
_entity.type
_entity.pdbx_description
1 polymer ?
#
loop_
_entity_poly.entity_id
_entity_poly.type
_entity_poly.pdbx_seq_one_letter_code
_entity_poly.pdbx_strand_id
1 'polypeptide(L)'
;MTGDKKELASTLPRHDDASKLADQFSDFFEQKVLRIRERFTESDAYVVESETNSHSLSDFEPMTEESVRELVQSMKTKSCDLDPIPTSLLKLCLDDVILSLTCLINQSLTSGEFPTVFKQAILRPLLKKAGLDINDLSNYRPVSNISFASKLCEKAIFTQLNNYLIHFDLYSKFQSA
;
A
#
# COMPACT_ATOMS: atom_id res chain seq x y z
N MET A 1 40.31 15.98 -0.07
CA MET A 1 39.24 16.96 -0.33
C MET A 1 37.94 16.38 0.18
N THR A 2 37.49 16.94 1.29
CA THR A 2 36.29 16.60 2.06
C THR A 2 35.05 16.74 1.20
N GLY A 3 34.36 15.62 0.96
CA GLY A 3 33.02 15.63 0.38
C GLY A 3 32.03 16.09 1.43
N ASP A 4 31.46 17.28 1.23
CA ASP A 4 30.38 17.85 2.03
C ASP A 4 29.22 16.85 2.12
N LYS A 5 29.04 16.25 3.30
CA LYS A 5 27.76 15.67 3.69
C LYS A 5 26.79 16.84 3.80
N LYS A 6 26.01 17.07 2.75
CA LYS A 6 24.88 18.00 2.75
C LYS A 6 23.95 17.58 3.89
N GLU A 7 24.03 18.30 5.00
CA GLU A 7 23.20 18.12 6.19
C GLU A 7 21.74 18.25 5.75
N LEU A 8 21.01 17.12 5.75
CA LEU A 8 19.62 17.10 5.30
C LEU A 8 18.82 17.88 6.36
N ALA A 9 18.39 19.11 6.04
CA ALA A 9 17.52 19.87 6.93
C ALA A 9 16.36 18.99 7.40
N SER A 10 16.12 18.94 8.71
CA SER A 10 15.06 18.11 9.30
C SER A 10 13.73 18.36 8.58
N THR A 11 13.15 17.29 8.03
CA THR A 11 11.88 17.34 7.33
C THR A 11 10.67 17.17 8.26
N LEU A 12 10.92 16.96 9.54
CA LEU A 12 9.91 16.77 10.58
C LEU A 12 9.81 18.02 11.48
N PRO A 13 8.65 18.23 12.15
CA PRO A 13 8.49 19.28 13.15
C PRO A 13 9.61 19.26 14.18
N ARG A 14 9.91 20.44 14.75
CA ARG A 14 10.83 20.51 15.90
C ARG A 14 10.19 19.77 17.08
N HIS A 15 10.95 18.90 17.73
CA HIS A 15 10.49 18.08 18.83
C HIS A 15 11.64 17.70 19.76
N ASP A 16 11.32 17.50 21.03
CA ASP A 16 12.26 16.99 22.04
C ASP A 16 12.06 15.49 22.31
N ASP A 17 10.91 14.93 21.89
CA ASP A 17 10.53 13.53 22.07
C ASP A 17 9.91 12.98 20.77
N ALA A 18 10.58 11.99 20.19
CA ALA A 18 10.17 11.39 18.93
C ALA A 18 8.92 10.50 19.06
N SER A 19 8.72 9.85 20.21
CA SER A 19 7.52 9.03 20.45
C SER A 19 6.29 9.92 20.52
N LYS A 20 6.39 11.00 21.30
CA LYS A 20 5.31 11.99 21.40
C LYS A 20 4.96 12.61 20.05
N LEU A 21 5.96 12.90 19.22
CA LEU A 21 5.72 13.39 17.86
C LEU A 21 5.03 12.34 16.98
N ALA A 22 5.41 11.06 17.10
CA ALA A 22 4.76 9.98 16.37
C ALA A 22 3.28 9.85 16.75
N ASP A 23 2.96 9.93 18.05
CA ASP A 23 1.59 9.91 18.56
C ASP A 23 0.79 11.10 18.02
N GLN A 24 1.37 12.31 18.03
CA GLN A 24 0.74 13.50 17.45
C GLN A 24 0.41 13.34 15.95
N PHE A 25 1.30 12.73 15.17
CA PHE A 25 1.01 12.42 13.77
C PHE A 25 -0.09 11.37 13.62
N SER A 26 -0.06 10.32 14.44
CA SER A 26 -1.09 9.27 14.46
C SER A 26 -2.47 9.86 14.70
N ASP A 27 -2.61 10.60 15.80
CA ASP A 27 -3.85 11.28 16.19
C ASP A 27 -4.32 12.24 15.10
N PHE A 28 -3.41 13.06 14.56
CA PHE A 28 -3.75 14.03 13.52
C PHE A 28 -4.30 13.36 12.26
N PHE A 29 -3.67 12.27 11.79
CA PHE A 29 -4.13 11.55 10.61
C PHE A 29 -5.45 10.82 10.84
N GLU A 30 -5.63 10.20 12.01
CA GLU A 30 -6.89 9.55 12.37
C GLU A 30 -8.05 10.56 12.45
N GLN A 31 -7.86 11.66 13.17
CA GLN A 31 -8.86 12.71 13.31
C GLN A 31 -9.19 13.39 11.97
N LYS A 32 -8.24 13.44 11.05
CA LYS A 32 -8.50 13.93 9.70
C LYS A 32 -9.44 12.98 8.93
N VAL A 33 -9.27 11.67 9.06
CA VAL A 33 -10.17 10.67 8.44
C VAL A 33 -11.57 10.76 9.05
N LEU A 34 -11.67 10.88 10.37
CA LEU A 34 -12.97 11.02 11.06
C LEU A 34 -13.72 12.27 10.57
N ARG A 35 -13.07 13.44 10.55
CA ARG A 35 -13.65 14.68 10.03
C ARG A 35 -14.08 14.61 8.57
N ILE A 36 -13.37 13.84 7.74
CA ILE A 36 -13.77 13.61 6.34
C ILE A 36 -15.04 12.76 6.30
N ARG A 37 -15.11 11.68 7.09
CA ARG A 37 -16.29 10.80 7.18
C ARG A 37 -17.52 11.54 7.68
N GLU A 38 -17.38 12.39 8.69
CA GLU A 38 -18.47 13.22 9.22
C GLU A 38 -19.05 14.19 8.19
N ARG A 39 -18.28 14.62 7.18
CA ARG A 39 -18.79 15.49 6.10
C ARG A 39 -19.66 14.74 5.09
N PHE A 40 -19.60 13.41 5.06
CA PHE A 40 -20.40 12.57 4.18
C PHE A 40 -21.75 12.20 4.82
N THR A 41 -22.35 13.04 5.69
CA THR A 41 -23.71 12.81 6.22
C THR A 41 -24.73 12.62 5.09
N GLU A 42 -25.66 11.70 5.30
CA GLU A 42 -26.72 11.27 4.37
C GLU A 42 -27.45 12.42 3.65
N SER A 43 -26.97 12.78 2.46
CA SER A 43 -27.79 13.31 1.39
C SER A 43 -27.00 13.19 0.09
N ASP A 44 -27.70 12.86 -0.98
CA ASP A 44 -27.21 12.63 -2.34
C ASP A 44 -26.74 11.20 -2.61
N ALA A 45 -27.45 10.22 -2.05
CA ALA A 45 -27.57 8.91 -2.70
C ALA A 45 -28.27 9.12 -4.06
N TYR A 46 -27.51 9.53 -5.07
CA TYR A 46 -27.92 9.37 -6.45
C TYR A 46 -28.11 7.87 -6.66
N VAL A 47 -29.37 7.46 -6.86
CA VAL A 47 -29.68 6.15 -7.40
C VAL A 47 -29.14 6.16 -8.81
N VAL A 48 -27.87 5.78 -8.96
CA VAL A 48 -27.34 5.41 -10.27
C VAL A 48 -28.10 4.14 -10.60
N GLU A 49 -28.98 4.20 -11.60
CA GLU A 49 -29.48 3.01 -12.28
C GLU A 49 -28.25 2.28 -12.82
N SER A 50 -27.69 1.38 -12.01
CA SER A 50 -26.60 0.53 -12.43
C SER A 50 -27.21 -0.47 -13.40
N GLU A 51 -26.83 -0.36 -14.67
CA GLU A 51 -26.87 -1.51 -15.56
C GLU A 51 -26.13 -2.64 -14.83
N THR A 52 -26.86 -3.67 -14.41
CA THR A 52 -26.25 -4.80 -13.73
C THR A 52 -25.40 -5.52 -14.75
N ASN A 53 -24.09 -5.28 -14.76
CA ASN A 53 -23.17 -6.05 -15.57
C ASN A 53 -23.32 -7.53 -15.18
N SER A 54 -23.54 -8.40 -16.17
CA SER A 54 -23.75 -9.85 -16.03
C SER A 54 -22.50 -10.60 -15.52
N HIS A 55 -21.38 -9.91 -15.45
CA HIS A 55 -20.07 -10.49 -15.16
C HIS A 55 -19.79 -10.47 -13.65
N SER A 56 -19.62 -11.67 -13.09
CA SER A 56 -19.19 -11.89 -11.70
C SER A 56 -17.81 -12.55 -11.65
N LEU A 57 -16.88 -11.98 -10.88
CA LEU A 57 -15.62 -12.62 -10.52
C LEU A 57 -15.84 -13.36 -9.20
N SER A 58 -15.88 -14.69 -9.26
CA SER A 58 -16.23 -15.52 -8.09
C SER A 58 -14.98 -15.91 -7.30
N ASP A 59 -13.89 -16.19 -8.00
CA ASP A 59 -12.69 -16.76 -7.42
C ASP A 59 -11.43 -16.14 -8.04
N PHE A 60 -10.35 -16.15 -7.27
CA PHE A 60 -9.01 -15.88 -7.77
C PHE A 60 -8.33 -17.19 -8.15
N GLU A 61 -7.57 -17.15 -9.24
CA GLU A 61 -6.79 -18.30 -9.71
C GLU A 61 -5.49 -18.44 -8.89
N PRO A 62 -5.14 -19.66 -8.43
CA PRO A 62 -3.84 -19.91 -7.83
C PRO A 62 -2.69 -19.57 -8.78
N MET A 63 -1.61 -19.02 -8.24
CA MET A 63 -0.41 -18.70 -8.99
C MET A 63 0.61 -19.83 -8.95
N THR A 64 1.36 -20.01 -10.04
CA THR A 64 2.54 -20.89 -10.07
C THR A 64 3.77 -20.19 -9.48
N GLU A 65 4.79 -20.97 -9.13
CA GLU A 65 6.07 -20.43 -8.66
C GLU A 65 6.72 -19.53 -9.71
N GLU A 66 6.62 -19.87 -10.99
CA GLU A 66 7.11 -19.06 -12.11
C GLU A 66 6.40 -17.70 -12.17
N SER A 67 5.06 -17.67 -12.07
CA SER A 67 4.31 -16.42 -12.07
C SER A 67 4.63 -15.55 -10.86
N VAL A 68 4.78 -16.15 -9.67
CA VAL A 68 5.18 -15.40 -8.46
C VAL A 68 6.60 -14.87 -8.60
N ARG A 69 7.52 -15.63 -9.20
CA ARG A 69 8.90 -15.23 -9.45
C ARG A 69 8.96 -14.02 -10.38
N GLU A 70 8.26 -14.07 -11.51
CA GLU A 70 8.14 -12.95 -12.45
C GLU A 70 7.57 -11.71 -11.75
N LEU A 71 6.55 -11.90 -10.91
CA LEU A 71 5.95 -10.81 -10.15
C LEU A 71 6.95 -10.18 -9.19
N VAL A 72 7.67 -10.98 -8.39
CA VAL A 72 8.72 -10.51 -7.47
C VAL A 72 9.82 -9.75 -8.22
N GLN A 73 10.25 -10.25 -9.38
CA GLN A 73 11.27 -9.61 -10.20
C GLN A 73 10.82 -8.25 -10.73
N SER A 74 9.56 -8.12 -11.17
CA SER A 74 8.98 -6.87 -11.66
C SER A 74 8.82 -5.78 -10.58
N MET A 75 8.72 -6.17 -9.31
CA MET A 75 8.49 -5.25 -8.20
C MET A 75 9.74 -4.43 -7.84
N LYS A 76 9.54 -3.21 -7.36
CA LYS A 76 10.64 -2.38 -6.85
C LYS A 76 11.28 -3.01 -5.62
N THR A 77 12.61 -2.95 -5.53
CA THR A 77 13.36 -3.37 -4.33
C THR A 77 13.21 -2.32 -3.23
N LYS A 78 12.14 -2.44 -2.45
CA LYS A 78 11.84 -1.60 -1.29
C LYS A 78 11.59 -2.49 -0.09
N SER A 79 12.28 -2.22 1.00
CA SER A 79 12.13 -2.92 2.27
C SER A 79 11.24 -2.13 3.23
N CYS A 80 10.63 -2.86 4.14
CA CYS A 80 9.94 -2.39 5.32
C CYS A 80 10.67 -2.88 6.56
N ASP A 81 10.60 -2.12 7.66
CA ASP A 81 11.18 -2.57 8.93
C ASP A 81 10.37 -3.72 9.56
N LEU A 82 9.17 -4.00 9.01
CA LEU A 82 8.37 -5.20 9.33
C LEU A 82 8.81 -6.44 8.54
N ASP A 83 9.69 -6.29 7.55
CA ASP A 83 10.18 -7.45 6.79
C ASP A 83 11.19 -8.25 7.64
N PRO A 84 11.14 -9.59 7.61
CA PRO A 84 12.10 -10.42 8.36
C PRO A 84 13.52 -10.29 7.81
N ILE A 85 13.66 -9.97 6.52
CA ILE A 85 14.92 -9.70 5.83
C ILE A 85 14.72 -8.56 4.82
N PRO A 86 15.79 -7.82 4.47
CA PRO A 86 15.71 -6.84 3.40
C PRO A 86 15.22 -7.46 2.08
N THR A 87 14.35 -6.76 1.36
CA THR A 87 13.85 -7.20 0.04
C THR A 87 14.97 -7.48 -0.95
N SER A 88 16.09 -6.76 -0.87
CA SER A 88 17.27 -7.03 -1.69
C SER A 88 17.85 -8.42 -1.42
N LEU A 89 17.89 -8.84 -0.15
CA LEU A 89 18.37 -10.17 0.24
C LEU A 89 17.35 -11.23 -0.16
N LEU A 90 16.05 -10.99 0.07
CA LEU A 90 14.97 -11.88 -0.39
C LEU A 90 15.07 -12.17 -1.89
N LYS A 91 15.35 -11.15 -2.70
CA LYS A 91 15.53 -11.33 -4.16
C LYS A 91 16.79 -12.09 -4.52
N LEU A 92 17.85 -12.03 -3.71
CA LEU A 92 19.08 -12.79 -3.92
C LEU A 92 18.91 -14.27 -3.60
N CYS A 93 18.10 -14.61 -2.59
CA CYS A 93 17.76 -15.99 -2.23
C CYS A 93 16.35 -16.39 -2.69
N LEU A 94 15.87 -15.82 -3.81
CA LEU A 94 14.50 -16.03 -4.26
C LEU A 94 14.20 -17.51 -4.50
N ASP A 95 15.15 -18.27 -5.03
CA ASP A 95 15.00 -19.70 -5.30
C ASP A 95 14.70 -20.50 -4.03
N ASP A 96 15.26 -20.10 -2.89
CA ASP A 96 15.05 -20.79 -1.61
C ASP A 96 13.69 -20.46 -0.97
N VAL A 97 13.12 -19.29 -1.29
CA VAL A 97 11.90 -18.78 -0.64
C VAL A 97 10.66 -18.79 -1.56
N ILE A 98 10.83 -19.06 -2.86
CA ILE A 98 9.75 -18.94 -3.86
C ILE A 98 8.56 -19.82 -3.53
N LEU A 99 8.80 -21.07 -3.10
CA LEU A 99 7.75 -22.00 -2.69
C LEU A 99 6.94 -21.43 -1.52
N SER A 100 7.62 -20.86 -0.52
CA SER A 100 6.96 -20.27 0.65
C SER A 100 6.12 -19.05 0.29
N LEU A 101 6.65 -18.17 -0.57
CA LEU A 101 5.91 -17.01 -1.05
C LEU A 101 4.67 -17.43 -1.86
N THR A 102 4.81 -18.43 -2.72
CA THR A 102 3.73 -18.95 -3.55
C THR A 102 2.62 -19.57 -2.71
N CYS A 103 3.00 -20.41 -1.73
CA CYS A 103 2.05 -21.01 -0.80
C CYS A 103 1.27 -19.92 -0.05
N LEU A 104 1.96 -18.91 0.46
CA LEU A 104 1.35 -17.81 1.21
C LEU A 104 0.32 -17.04 0.34
N ILE A 105 0.72 -16.63 -0.87
CA ILE A 105 -0.17 -15.89 -1.77
C ILE A 105 -1.39 -16.73 -2.13
N ASN A 106 -1.19 -18.00 -2.49
CA ASN A 106 -2.28 -18.88 -2.87
C ASN A 106 -3.24 -19.17 -1.71
N GLN A 107 -2.76 -19.23 -0.47
CA GLN A 107 -3.64 -19.32 0.69
C GLN A 107 -4.56 -18.10 0.79
N SER A 108 -4.04 -16.89 0.57
CA SER A 108 -4.88 -15.68 0.56
C SER A 108 -5.87 -15.66 -0.60
N LEU A 109 -5.43 -16.03 -1.81
CA LEU A 109 -6.28 -16.06 -3.01
C LEU A 109 -7.42 -17.08 -2.88
N THR A 110 -7.13 -18.29 -2.40
CA THR A 110 -8.11 -19.38 -2.30
C THR A 110 -9.07 -19.22 -1.12
N SER A 111 -8.63 -18.63 0.00
CA SER A 111 -9.52 -18.35 1.14
C SER A 111 -10.34 -17.07 0.98
N GLY A 112 -9.93 -16.18 0.07
CA GLY A 112 -10.46 -14.82 -0.01
C GLY A 112 -10.08 -13.94 1.19
N GLU A 113 -9.17 -14.40 2.06
CA GLU A 113 -8.76 -13.68 3.26
C GLU A 113 -7.41 -13.00 3.06
N PHE A 114 -7.36 -11.70 3.32
CA PHE A 114 -6.10 -10.97 3.43
C PHE A 114 -5.53 -11.11 4.85
N PRO A 115 -4.33 -11.67 5.04
CA PRO A 115 -3.77 -11.94 6.36
C PRO A 115 -3.70 -10.70 7.26
N THR A 116 -4.02 -10.84 8.54
CA THR A 116 -3.99 -9.70 9.49
C THR A 116 -2.61 -9.05 9.59
N VAL A 117 -1.54 -9.84 9.54
CA VAL A 117 -0.15 -9.33 9.53
C VAL A 117 0.16 -8.48 8.30
N PHE A 118 -0.54 -8.68 7.18
CA PHE A 118 -0.38 -7.88 5.96
C PHE A 118 -1.13 -6.56 6.03
N LYS A 119 -2.14 -6.44 6.91
CA LYS A 119 -2.87 -5.19 7.14
C LYS A 119 -2.04 -4.17 7.95
N GLN A 120 -0.86 -4.54 8.42
CA GLN A 120 0.02 -3.68 9.22
C GLN A 120 0.91 -2.81 8.33
N ALA A 121 1.12 -1.56 8.76
CA ALA A 121 1.96 -0.60 8.06
C ALA A 121 2.74 0.28 9.03
N ILE A 122 3.96 0.66 8.66
CA ILE A 122 4.70 1.74 9.32
C ILE A 122 4.34 3.05 8.62
N LEU A 123 3.69 3.96 9.33
CA LEU A 123 3.34 5.27 8.80
C LEU A 123 4.56 6.19 8.82
N ARG A 124 4.93 6.71 7.65
CA ARG A 124 5.98 7.73 7.50
C ARG A 124 5.35 9.06 7.10
N PRO A 125 5.33 10.07 7.99
CA PRO A 125 4.89 11.41 7.63
C PRO A 125 5.83 12.02 6.60
N LEU A 126 5.30 12.40 5.44
CA LEU A 126 6.06 13.05 4.38
C LEU A 126 5.48 14.42 4.06
N LEU A 127 6.33 15.44 4.01
CA LEU A 127 5.92 16.78 3.63
C LEU A 127 5.36 16.77 2.20
N LYS A 128 4.18 17.37 2.01
CA LYS A 128 3.46 17.36 0.72
C LYS A 128 4.24 18.06 -0.39
N LYS A 129 4.91 19.16 -0.05
CA LYS A 129 5.73 19.97 -0.96
C LYS A 129 6.92 20.53 -0.18
N ALA A 130 8.07 20.65 -0.83
CA ALA A 130 9.23 21.31 -0.24
C ALA A 130 8.91 22.78 0.11
N GLY A 131 9.45 23.28 1.22
CA GLY A 131 9.30 24.67 1.65
C GLY A 131 8.01 24.98 2.42
N LEU A 132 7.11 24.02 2.62
CA LEU A 132 5.98 24.18 3.55
C LEU A 132 6.47 24.23 5.00
N ASP A 133 5.68 24.87 5.88
CA ASP A 133 5.98 24.91 7.31
C ASP A 133 5.98 23.50 7.89
N ILE A 134 7.14 23.10 8.42
CA ILE A 134 7.38 21.78 9.01
C ILE A 134 6.68 21.62 10.35
N ASN A 135 6.22 22.70 11.01
CA ASN A 135 5.53 22.59 12.30
C ASN A 135 4.00 22.47 12.15
N ASP A 136 3.47 22.65 10.94
CA ASP A 136 2.06 22.41 10.63
C ASP A 136 1.86 20.97 10.11
N LEU A 137 1.27 20.12 10.96
CA LEU A 137 0.97 18.72 10.63
C LEU A 137 0.05 18.57 9.41
N SER A 138 -0.74 19.60 9.07
CA SER A 138 -1.59 19.61 7.89
C SER A 138 -0.81 19.56 6.58
N ASN A 139 0.48 19.95 6.61
CA ASN A 139 1.39 19.91 5.46
C ASN A 139 1.97 18.52 5.19
N TYR A 140 1.65 17.52 6.02
CA TYR A 140 2.13 16.16 5.86
C TYR A 140 1.06 15.24 5.25
N ARG A 141 1.52 14.20 4.58
CA ARG A 141 0.70 13.05 4.18
C ARG A 141 1.26 11.79 4.85
N PRO A 142 0.38 10.87 5.30
CA PRO A 142 0.83 9.56 5.74
C PRO A 142 1.24 8.74 4.52
N VAL A 143 2.45 8.18 4.55
CA VAL A 143 2.89 7.18 3.57
C VAL A 143 3.01 5.85 4.30
N SER A 144 2.15 4.90 3.95
CA SER A 144 2.17 3.55 4.50
C SER A 144 3.34 2.76 3.91
N ASN A 145 4.30 2.38 4.75
CA ASN A 145 5.30 1.39 4.40
C ASN A 145 4.86 0.02 4.91
N ILE A 146 4.38 -0.82 4.01
CA ILE A 146 3.93 -2.19 4.29
C ILE A 146 5.00 -3.21 3.89
N SER A 147 4.92 -4.42 4.45
CA SER A 147 5.86 -5.51 4.15
C SER A 147 5.90 -5.87 2.67
N PHE A 148 7.02 -6.42 2.21
CA PHE A 148 7.17 -6.89 0.84
C PHE A 148 6.14 -7.97 0.49
N ALA A 149 5.89 -8.90 1.41
CA ALA A 149 4.92 -9.97 1.22
C ALA A 149 3.48 -9.44 1.09
N SER A 150 3.11 -8.41 1.86
CA SER A 150 1.82 -7.71 1.70
C SER A 150 1.68 -7.11 0.30
N LYS A 151 2.69 -6.36 -0.16
CA LYS A 151 2.71 -5.76 -1.50
C LYS A 151 2.60 -6.81 -2.60
N LEU A 152 3.27 -7.95 -2.42
CA LEU A 152 3.28 -9.04 -3.39
C LEU A 152 1.87 -9.65 -3.51
N CYS A 153 1.21 -9.91 -2.38
CA CYS A 153 -0.16 -10.41 -2.33
C CYS A 153 -1.16 -9.40 -2.94
N GLU A 154 -1.07 -8.12 -2.57
CA GLU A 154 -1.89 -7.05 -3.16
C GLU A 154 -1.70 -6.98 -4.69
N LYS A 155 -0.45 -7.13 -5.16
CA LYS A 155 -0.15 -7.09 -6.59
C LYS A 155 -0.70 -8.32 -7.32
N ALA A 156 -0.66 -9.50 -6.72
CA ALA A 156 -1.29 -10.70 -7.27
C ALA A 156 -2.80 -10.51 -7.46
N ILE A 157 -3.49 -10.08 -6.39
CA ILE A 157 -4.94 -9.79 -6.39
C ILE A 157 -5.26 -8.71 -7.43
N PHE A 158 -4.54 -7.58 -7.39
CA PHE A 158 -4.72 -6.49 -8.33
C PHE A 158 -4.56 -6.94 -9.77
N THR A 159 -3.57 -7.78 -10.08
CA THR A 159 -3.31 -8.23 -11.45
C THR A 159 -4.49 -9.02 -11.99
N GLN A 160 -5.04 -9.95 -11.21
CA GLN A 160 -6.21 -10.74 -11.63
C GLN A 160 -7.47 -9.88 -11.75
N LEU A 161 -7.74 -9.03 -10.74
CA LEU A 161 -8.89 -8.13 -10.77
C LEU A 161 -8.83 -7.16 -11.94
N ASN A 162 -7.68 -6.53 -12.16
CA ASN A 162 -7.46 -5.59 -13.26
C ASN A 162 -7.63 -6.30 -14.61
N ASN A 163 -7.06 -7.50 -14.79
CA ASN A 163 -7.21 -8.26 -16.02
C ASN A 163 -8.69 -8.61 -16.29
N TYR A 164 -9.44 -8.99 -15.25
CA TYR A 164 -10.87 -9.22 -15.36
C TYR A 164 -11.63 -7.97 -15.80
N LEU A 165 -11.39 -6.83 -15.14
CA LEU A 165 -12.03 -5.56 -15.48
C LEU A 165 -11.74 -5.12 -16.92
N ILE A 166 -10.49 -5.30 -17.40
CA ILE A 166 -10.11 -5.00 -18.78
C ILE A 166 -10.81 -5.95 -19.76
N HIS A 167 -10.77 -7.25 -19.47
CA HIS A 167 -11.31 -8.28 -20.37
C HIS A 167 -12.81 -8.10 -20.63
N PHE A 168 -13.55 -7.64 -19.61
CA PHE A 168 -15.00 -7.43 -19.69
C PHE A 168 -15.42 -5.97 -19.86
N ASP A 169 -14.48 -5.05 -20.14
CA ASP A 169 -14.73 -3.60 -20.31
C ASP A 169 -15.54 -2.97 -19.16
N LEU A 170 -15.18 -3.34 -17.92
CA LEU A 170 -15.92 -2.96 -16.70
C LEU A 170 -15.40 -1.67 -16.04
N TYR A 171 -14.45 -0.98 -16.68
CA TYR A 171 -13.98 0.30 -16.17
C TYR A 171 -15.04 1.40 -16.34
N SER A 172 -15.09 2.33 -15.38
CA SER A 172 -16.02 3.46 -15.50
C SER A 172 -15.60 4.36 -16.66
N LYS A 173 -16.58 4.73 -17.51
CA LYS A 173 -16.39 5.64 -18.66
C LYS A 173 -15.76 6.99 -18.28
N PHE A 174 -15.94 7.41 -17.04
CA PHE A 174 -15.42 8.68 -16.53
C PHE A 174 -14.18 8.52 -15.64
N GLN A 175 -13.68 7.30 -15.48
CA GLN A 175 -12.43 7.06 -14.77
C GLN A 175 -11.29 7.63 -15.60
N SER A 176 -10.49 8.50 -14.96
CA SER A 176 -9.27 9.01 -15.58
C SER A 176 -8.24 7.87 -15.68
N ALA A 177 -7.52 7.82 -16.80
CA ALA A 177 -6.42 6.89 -17.07
C ALA A 177 -5.23 7.10 -16.11
#